data_AF-A0A9W7VYF2-F1
#
_entry.id   AF-A0A9W7VYF2-F1
#
_cell.length_a   1.000
_cell.length_b   1.000
_cell.length_c   1.000
_cell.angle_alpha   90.00
_cell.angle_beta   90.00
_cell.angle_gamma   90.00
#
_symmetry.space_group_name_H-M   'P 1'
#
loop_
_entity.id
_entity.type
_entity.pdbx_description
1 polymer ?
#
loop_
_entity_poly.entity_id
_entity_poly.type
_entity_poly.pdbx_seq_one_letter_code
_entity_poly.pdbx_strand_id
1 'polypeptide(L)' 'MLLRRACELADDAGYEMFVQANGAAVAVYGRVGGFEERERVVLEGGYEEAMLVRPAKGQGRRAGEV' A
#
# COMPACT_ATOMS: atom_id res chain seq x y z
N MET A 1 -9.27 -14.46 3.10
CA MET A 1 -8.04 -13.89 2.51
C MET A 1 -7.43 -12.93 3.54
N LEU A 2 -6.17 -13.13 3.95
CA LEU A 2 -5.55 -12.38 5.05
C LEU A 2 -5.42 -10.87 4.78
N LEU A 3 -5.07 -10.49 3.54
CA LEU A 3 -4.89 -9.08 3.15
C LEU A 3 -6.14 -8.22 3.38
N ARG A 4 -7.33 -8.74 3.02
CA ARG A 4 -8.60 -8.03 3.25
C ARG A 4 -8.84 -7.80 4.74
N ARG A 5 -8.61 -8.83 5.56
CA ARG A 5 -8.81 -8.73 7.01
C ARG A 5 -7.83 -7.74 7.64
N ALA A 6 -6.58 -7.69 7.18
CA ALA A 6 -5.60 -6.69 7.62
C ALA A 6 -6.04 -5.26 7.26
N CYS A 7 -6.58 -5.06 6.05
CA CYS A 7 -7.09 -3.75 5.63
C CYS A 7 -8.31 -3.30 6.45
N GLU A 8 -9.23 -4.21 6.74
CA GLU A 8 -10.38 -3.93 7.61
C GLU A 8 -9.94 -3.50 9.01
N LEU A 9 -8.99 -4.23 9.62
CA LEU A 9 -8.47 -3.89 10.95
C LEU A 9 -7.74 -2.54 10.96
N ALA A 10 -7.00 -2.23 9.89
CA ALA A 10 -6.35 -0.92 9.75
C ALA A 10 -7.36 0.21 9.57
N ASP A 11 -8.42 0.00 8.80
CA ASP A 11 -9.53 0.96 8.67
C ASP A 11 -10.20 1.22 10.02
N ASP A 12 -10.55 0.16 10.75
CA ASP A 12 -11.19 0.25 12.08
C ASP A 12 -10.31 0.99 13.09
N ALA A 13 -8.98 0.86 12.97
CA ALA A 13 -8.01 1.53 13.81
C ALA A 13 -7.60 2.93 13.31
N GLY A 14 -8.02 3.33 12.11
CA GLY A 14 -7.62 4.59 11.49
C GLY A 14 -6.13 4.66 11.13
N TYR A 15 -5.52 3.54 10.76
CA TYR A 15 -4.10 3.48 10.38
C TYR A 15 -3.89 3.48 8.88
N GLU A 16 -3.02 4.38 8.42
CA GLU A 16 -2.41 4.24 7.10
C GLU A 16 -1.54 2.99 7.05
N MET A 17 -1.61 2.26 5.94
CA MET A 17 -0.79 1.08 5.70
C MET A 17 0.23 1.34 4.61
N PHE A 18 1.41 0.76 4.75
CA PHE A 18 2.41 0.69 3.68
C PHE A 18 2.93 -0.73 3.52
N VAL A 19 3.41 -1.06 2.32
CA VAL A 19 4.04 -2.34 2.01
C VAL A 19 5.09 -2.15 0.92
N GLN A 20 6.25 -2.78 1.10
CA GLN A 20 7.19 -2.99 0.00
C GLN A 20 6.80 -4.28 -0.71
N ALA A 21 6.50 -4.18 -2.00
CA ALA A 21 6.03 -5.29 -2.81
C ALA A 21 6.94 -5.47 -4.02
N ASN A 22 7.25 -6.70 -4.37
CA ASN A 22 7.89 -6.99 -5.64
C ASN A 22 6.92 -6.74 -6.80
N GLY A 23 7.46 -6.59 -8.01
CA GLY A 23 6.66 -6.29 -9.21
C GLY A 23 5.46 -7.22 -9.43
N ALA A 24 5.57 -8.51 -9.10
CA ALA A 24 4.48 -9.48 -9.25
C ALA A 24 3.33 -9.27 -8.23
N ALA A 25 3.64 -8.77 -7.03
CA ALA A 25 2.67 -8.58 -5.97
C ALA A 25 1.93 -7.23 -6.03
N VAL A 26 2.47 -6.22 -6.74
CA VAL A 26 1.87 -4.88 -6.85
C VAL A 26 0.40 -4.93 -7.29
N ALA A 27 0.11 -5.70 -8.34
CA ALA A 27 -1.25 -5.84 -8.86
C ALA A 27 -2.22 -6.44 -7.83
N VAL A 28 -1.76 -7.35 -6.97
CA VAL A 28 -2.59 -7.98 -5.93
C VAL A 28 -2.92 -6.97 -4.83
N TYR A 29 -1.92 -6.21 -4.35
CA TYR A 29 -2.13 -5.18 -3.34
C TYR A 29 -3.03 -4.06 -3.83
N GLY A 30 -2.84 -3.60 -5.08
CA GLY A 30 -3.72 -2.61 -5.70
C GLY A 30 -5.17 -3.11 -5.83
N ARG A 31 -5.37 -4.29 -6.42
CA ARG A 31 -6.72 -4.83 -6.68
C ARG A 31 -7.50 -5.18 -5.41
N VAL A 32 -6.82 -5.74 -4.42
CA VAL A 32 -7.48 -6.30 -3.22
C VAL A 32 -7.53 -5.30 -2.07
N GLY A 33 -6.43 -4.59 -1.84
CA GLY A 33 -6.29 -3.68 -0.71
C GLY A 33 -6.56 -2.23 -1.06
N GLY A 34 -6.57 -1.84 -2.34
CA GLY A 34 -6.67 -0.44 -2.73
C GLY A 34 -5.40 0.36 -2.42
N PHE A 35 -4.25 -0.32 -2.45
CA PHE A 35 -2.95 0.34 -2.30
C PHE A 35 -2.56 1.07 -3.59
N GLU A 36 -1.91 2.22 -3.44
CA GLU A 36 -1.34 3.04 -4.52
C GLU A 36 0.19 3.00 -4.44
N GLU A 37 0.84 2.93 -5.59
CA GLU A 37 2.30 3.06 -5.65
C GLU A 37 2.73 4.50 -5.35
N ARG A 38 3.70 4.66 -4.44
CA ARG A 38 4.34 5.94 -4.11
C ARG A 38 5.74 6.05 -4.69
N GLU A 39 6.47 4.95 -4.67
CA GLU A 39 7.86 4.90 -5.11
C GLU A 39 8.17 3.52 -5.69
N ARG A 40 9.10 3.49 -6.65
CA ARG A 40 9.64 2.26 -7.22
C ARG A 40 11.16 2.34 -7.29
N VAL A 41 11.82 1.28 -6.85
CA VAL A 41 13.26 1.14 -6.88
C VAL A 41 13.62 -0.10 -7.69
N VAL A 42 14.63 0.05 -8.56
CA VAL A 42 15.24 -1.07 -9.27
C VAL A 42 16.52 -1.44 -8.54
N LEU A 43 16.54 -2.65 -7.97
CA LEU A 43 17.70 -3.20 -7.27
C LEU A 43 18.73 -3.73 -8.28
N GLU A 44 19.95 -3.93 -7.78
CA GLU A 44 21.03 -4.57 -8.55
C GLU A 44 20.58 -5.97 -9.04
N GLY A 45 20.77 -6.24 -10.33
CA GLY A 45 20.25 -7.44 -10.98
C GLY A 45 18.87 -7.31 -11.63
N GLY A 46 18.29 -6.09 -11.66
CA GLY A 46 17.07 -5.79 -12.42
C GLY A 46 15.76 -6.18 -11.71
N TYR A 47 15.83 -6.43 -10.40
CA TYR A 47 14.65 -6.70 -9.59
C TYR A 47 13.94 -5.42 -9.18
N GLU A 48 12.63 -5.38 -9.27
CA GLU A 48 11.82 -4.19 -8.93
C GLU A 48 11.08 -4.37 -7.60
N GLU A 49 11.21 -3.36 -6.73
CA GLU A 49 10.41 -3.20 -5.52
C GLU A 49 9.63 -1.89 -5.58
N ALA A 50 8.36 -1.95 -5.20
CA ALA A 50 7.46 -0.82 -5.13
C ALA A 50 7.00 -0.59 -3.70
N MET A 51 7.11 0.65 -3.22
CA MET A 51 6.46 1.09 -1.99
C MET A 51 5.01 1.45 -2.31
N LEU A 52 4.08 0.69 -1.74
CA LEU A 52 2.66 0.91 -1.90
C LEU A 52 2.07 1.42 -0.59
N VAL A 53 1.20 2.40 -0.66
CA VAL A 53 0.51 2.96 0.51
C VAL A 53 -1.00 2.90 0.34
N ARG A 54 -1.70 2.83 1.46
CA ARG A 54 -3.15 2.81 1.52
C ARG A 54 -3.63 3.65 2.70
N PRO A 55 -4.33 4.77 2.47
CA PRO A 55 -4.92 5.55 3.55
C PRO A 55 -6.03 4.74 4.26
N ALA A 56 -6.27 5.02 5.54
CA ALA A 56 -7.43 4.47 6.23
C ALA A 56 -8.73 5.05 5.65
N LYS A 57 -9.77 4.22 5.52
CA LYS A 57 -11.09 4.73 5.14
C LYS A 57 -11.58 5.76 6.15
N GLY A 58 -11.97 6.93 5.66
CA GLY A 58 -12.44 8.05 6.50
C GLY A 58 -11.34 9.05 6.87
N GLN A 59 -10.06 8.71 6.71
CA GLN A 59 -8.99 9.71 6.66
C GLN A 59 -8.98 10.32 5.25
N GLY A 60 -9.84 11.31 5.03
CA GLY A 60 -9.70 12.20 3.89
C GLY A 60 -8.30 12.80 3.95
N ARG A 61 -7.51 12.57 2.90
CA ARG A 61 -6.14 13.09 2.74
C ARG A 61 -6.19 14.60 2.99
N ARG A 62 -5.70 15.07 4.14
CA ARG A 62 -5.48 16.51 4.33
C ARG A 62 -4.35 16.86 3.37
N ALA A 63 -4.66 17.64 2.35
CA ALA A 63 -3.64 18.19 1.48
C ALA A 63 -2.71 19.04 2.33
N GLY A 64 -1.47 18.58 2.55
CA GLY A 64 -0.39 19.43 3.07
C GLY A 64 0.24 19.08 4.43
N GLU A 65 0.22 17.84 4.92
CA GLU A 65 1.16 17.46 6.00
C GLU A 65 2.40 16.80 5.39
N VAL A 66 3.55 17.38 5.77
CA VAL A 66 4.89 17.28 5.18
C VAL A 66 5.64 16.05 5.67
#